data_AF-A0A509A048-F1
#
_entry.id   AF-A0A509A048-F1
#
_cell.length_a   1.000
_cell.length_b   1.000
_cell.length_c   1.000
_cell.angle_alpha   90.00
_cell.angle_beta   90.00
_cell.angle_gamma   90.00
#
_symmetry.space_group_name_H-M   'P 1'
#
loop_
_entity.id
_entity.type
_entity.pdbx_description
1 polymer ?
#
loop_
_entity_poly.entity_id
_entity_poly.type
_entity_poly.pdbx_seq_one_letter_code
_entity_poly.pdbx_strand_id
1 'polypeptide(L)'
;MTTLKITGMTCDSCAAHVKEALEKVPGVQSALVSYPKGTAQLAIEAGTSSDALTTAVAGLGYEATLADAPPTDNRAGLLDKMRGWIGAADKPSGNERPLQVVVIGSGGAAMAAALKAVEQGAQVTLIERGTIGGTCVNVGCVPSKIMIRAAHIAHLRRESPFDGGMPPTPPTILRERLLAQQQARVEELRHAKYEGILDGNSAITVLHGEARFKDDQSLIVSLNEGGERVVMFDRCLVATGASPAVPPIPA
;
A
#
# COMPACT_ATOMS: atom_id res chain seq x y z
N MET A 1 3.60 24.38 -25.28
CA MET A 1 3.91 23.14 -24.55
C MET A 1 3.12 23.15 -23.28
N THR A 2 2.44 22.06 -22.98
CA THR A 2 1.56 21.92 -21.81
C THR A 2 2.26 21.03 -20.79
N THR A 3 2.24 21.41 -19.52
CA THR A 3 2.88 20.63 -18.46
C THR A 3 1.85 19.94 -17.58
N LEU A 4 2.00 18.63 -17.41
CA LEU A 4 1.30 17.85 -16.39
C LEU A 4 2.23 17.57 -15.21
N LYS A 5 1.69 17.70 -14.00
CA LYS A 5 2.27 17.14 -12.78
C LYS A 5 1.67 15.75 -12.58
N ILE A 6 2.51 14.75 -12.36
CA ILE A 6 2.11 13.34 -12.24
C ILE A 6 2.60 12.77 -10.91
N THR A 7 1.68 12.16 -10.15
CA THR A 7 1.94 11.49 -8.88
C THR A 7 1.70 9.98 -9.00
N GLY A 8 2.46 9.18 -8.25
CA GLY A 8 2.36 7.71 -8.22
C GLY A 8 3.38 6.94 -9.05
N MET A 9 4.22 7.61 -9.87
CA MET A 9 5.35 6.94 -10.54
C MET A 9 6.45 6.58 -9.54
N THR A 10 7.05 5.39 -9.67
CA THR A 10 8.07 4.88 -8.73
C THR A 10 9.40 4.48 -9.39
N CYS A 11 9.49 4.52 -10.73
CA CYS A 11 10.72 4.26 -11.49
C CYS A 11 10.64 4.81 -12.91
N ASP A 12 11.74 4.77 -13.66
CA ASP A 12 11.80 5.20 -15.06
C ASP A 12 10.94 4.34 -16.00
N SER A 13 10.69 3.08 -15.65
CA SER A 13 9.74 2.23 -16.41
C SER A 13 8.30 2.76 -16.31
N CYS A 14 7.91 3.34 -15.16
CA CYS A 14 6.61 4.01 -15.02
C CYS A 14 6.54 5.24 -15.95
N ALA A 15 7.62 6.04 -16.02
CA ALA A 15 7.67 7.20 -16.91
C ALA A 15 7.57 6.80 -18.39
N ALA A 16 8.18 5.68 -18.79
CA ALA A 16 8.07 5.15 -20.15
C ALA A 16 6.63 4.73 -20.50
N HIS A 17 5.93 4.03 -19.59
CA HIS A 17 4.53 3.64 -19.81
C HIS A 17 3.58 4.85 -19.87
N VAL A 18 3.79 5.84 -19.01
CA VAL A 18 3.01 7.08 -19.04
C VAL A 18 3.25 7.85 -20.33
N LYS A 19 4.49 7.91 -20.82
CA LYS A 19 4.81 8.51 -22.11
C LYS A 19 4.02 7.84 -23.24
N GLU A 20 4.07 6.51 -23.32
CA GLU A 20 3.37 5.75 -24.36
C GLU A 20 1.85 5.96 -24.34
N ALA A 21 1.25 6.03 -23.15
CA ALA A 21 -0.18 6.30 -23.02
C ALA A 21 -0.55 7.73 -23.44
N LEU A 22 0.27 8.72 -23.08
CA LEU A 22 0.04 10.12 -23.48
C LEU A 22 0.18 10.33 -24.99
N GLU A 23 1.14 9.66 -25.64
CA GLU A 23 1.33 9.73 -27.09
C GLU A 23 0.20 9.05 -27.89
N LYS A 24 -0.59 8.18 -27.24
CA LYS A 24 -1.80 7.58 -27.84
C LYS A 24 -3.05 8.48 -27.73
N VAL A 25 -2.98 9.58 -27.00
CA VAL A 25 -4.11 10.51 -26.88
C VAL A 25 -4.22 11.34 -28.17
N PRO A 26 -5.39 11.37 -28.84
CA PRO A 26 -5.59 12.18 -30.03
C PRO A 26 -5.28 13.67 -29.77
N GLY A 27 -4.43 14.26 -30.61
CA GLY A 27 -3.96 15.64 -30.47
C GLY A 27 -2.63 15.81 -29.73
N VAL A 28 -2.04 14.74 -29.17
CA VAL A 28 -0.68 14.77 -28.64
C VAL A 28 0.33 14.47 -29.74
N GLN A 29 1.25 15.40 -29.99
CA GLN A 29 2.31 15.26 -30.99
C GLN A 29 3.58 14.63 -30.40
N SER A 30 3.91 14.94 -29.14
CA SER A 30 5.01 14.30 -28.42
C SER A 30 4.87 14.46 -26.91
N ALA A 31 5.44 13.51 -26.16
CA ALA A 31 5.50 13.54 -24.70
C ALA A 31 6.92 13.32 -24.15
N LEU A 32 7.34 14.15 -23.20
CA LEU A 32 8.56 13.98 -22.43
C LEU A 32 8.20 13.82 -20.96
N VAL A 33 8.34 12.60 -20.42
CA VAL A 33 7.98 12.28 -19.03
C VAL A 33 9.24 12.09 -18.20
N SER A 34 9.28 12.73 -17.03
CA SER A 34 10.38 12.64 -16.07
C SER A 34 9.86 12.08 -14.75
N TYR A 35 10.29 10.85 -14.41
CA TYR A 35 10.05 10.26 -13.10
C TYR A 35 10.65 11.11 -11.97
N PRO A 36 11.95 11.49 -11.99
CA PRO A 36 12.55 12.25 -10.90
C PRO A 36 11.88 13.59 -10.62
N LYS A 37 11.27 14.20 -11.65
CA LYS A 37 10.57 15.49 -11.54
C LYS A 37 9.06 15.35 -11.35
N GLY A 38 8.50 14.13 -11.46
CA GLY A 38 7.06 13.91 -11.42
C GLY A 38 6.28 14.76 -12.43
N THR A 39 6.79 14.93 -13.65
CA THR A 39 6.20 15.82 -14.66
C THR A 39 6.22 15.23 -16.05
N ALA A 40 5.25 15.63 -16.87
CA ALA A 40 5.24 15.38 -18.31
C ALA A 40 5.07 16.69 -19.08
N GLN A 41 5.96 16.93 -20.04
CA GLN A 41 5.86 18.04 -20.98
C GLN A 41 5.30 17.52 -22.30
N LEU A 42 4.24 18.16 -22.78
CA LEU A 42 3.49 17.73 -23.95
C LEU A 42 3.49 18.82 -25.03
N ALA A 43 3.76 18.41 -26.27
CA ALA A 43 3.38 19.18 -27.44
C ALA A 43 2.01 18.68 -27.90
N ILE A 44 1.00 19.54 -27.83
CA ILE A 44 -0.40 19.20 -28.16
C ILE A 44 -0.96 20.18 -29.18
N GLU A 45 -1.92 19.71 -29.98
CA GLU A 45 -2.70 20.54 -30.90
C GLU A 45 -3.70 21.42 -30.14
N ALA A 46 -3.97 22.60 -30.70
CA ALA A 46 -4.95 23.53 -30.13
C ALA A 46 -6.33 22.89 -30.08
N GLY A 47 -6.91 22.77 -28.88
CA GLY A 47 -8.21 22.12 -28.66
C GLY A 47 -8.12 20.69 -28.11
N THR A 48 -6.92 20.14 -27.90
CA THR A 48 -6.73 18.86 -27.20
C THR A 48 -7.28 18.96 -25.78
N SER A 49 -8.19 18.05 -25.42
CA SER A 49 -8.85 18.05 -24.12
C SER A 49 -7.87 17.73 -23.01
N SER A 50 -7.76 18.62 -22.03
CA SER A 50 -6.99 18.39 -20.81
C SER A 50 -7.48 17.18 -20.02
N ASP A 51 -8.79 16.94 -20.03
CA ASP A 51 -9.45 15.82 -19.36
C ASP A 51 -9.08 14.47 -20.01
N ALA A 52 -8.85 14.45 -21.33
CA ALA A 52 -8.38 13.24 -22.01
C ALA A 52 -6.95 12.88 -21.60
N LEU A 53 -6.10 13.88 -21.39
CA LEU A 53 -4.72 13.70 -20.95
C LEU A 53 -4.66 13.17 -19.51
N THR A 54 -5.45 13.75 -18.60
CA THR A 54 -5.51 13.28 -17.20
C THR A 54 -6.16 11.90 -17.10
N THR A 55 -7.19 11.61 -17.91
CA THR A 55 -7.84 10.29 -17.98
C THR A 55 -6.88 9.20 -18.48
N ALA A 56 -6.03 9.51 -19.47
CA ALA A 56 -5.04 8.55 -19.97
C ALA A 56 -4.02 8.16 -18.89
N VAL A 57 -3.60 9.12 -18.08
CA VAL A 57 -2.68 8.88 -16.94
C VAL A 57 -3.39 8.13 -15.81
N ALA A 58 -4.65 8.49 -15.50
CA ALA A 58 -5.49 7.80 -14.52
C ALA A 58 -5.77 6.34 -14.90
N GLY A 59 -5.93 6.05 -16.20
CA GLY A 59 -6.10 4.68 -16.71
C GLY A 59 -4.91 3.76 -16.43
N LEU A 60 -3.73 4.31 -16.15
CA LEU A 60 -2.54 3.58 -15.74
C LEU A 60 -2.38 3.47 -14.21
N GLY A 61 -3.31 4.04 -13.43
CA GLY A 61 -3.25 4.05 -11.97
C GLY A 61 -2.39 5.18 -11.38
N TYR A 62 -2.11 6.23 -12.15
CA TYR A 62 -1.39 7.42 -11.71
C TYR A 62 -2.31 8.65 -11.70
N GLU A 63 -1.99 9.66 -10.90
CA GLU A 63 -2.75 10.91 -10.88
C GLU A 63 -2.02 11.98 -11.70
N ALA A 64 -2.77 12.79 -12.46
CA ALA A 64 -2.21 13.90 -13.24
C ALA A 64 -3.03 15.18 -13.09
N THR A 65 -2.34 16.32 -12.96
CA THR A 65 -2.95 17.66 -12.95
C THR A 65 -2.21 18.59 -13.90
N LEU A 66 -2.92 19.53 -14.53
CA LEU A 66 -2.30 20.57 -15.35
C LEU A 66 -1.61 21.60 -14.47
N ALA A 67 -0.37 21.95 -14.81
CA ALA A 67 0.40 22.95 -14.07
C ALA A 67 -0.08 24.40 -14.33
N ASP A 68 -0.83 24.64 -15.42
CA ASP A 68 -1.17 26.00 -15.91
C ASP A 68 -2.68 26.36 -15.85
N ALA A 69 -3.51 25.64 -15.09
CA ALA A 69 -4.95 25.96 -15.02
C ALA A 69 -5.27 26.95 -13.88
N PRO A 70 -5.87 28.14 -14.16
CA PRO A 70 -6.52 28.94 -13.12
C PRO A 70 -7.80 28.24 -12.62
N PRO A 71 -8.20 28.45 -11.36
CA PRO A 71 -9.36 27.77 -10.81
C PRO A 71 -10.62 28.33 -11.47
N THR A 72 -11.36 27.50 -12.21
CA THR A 72 -12.68 27.88 -12.73
C THR A 72 -13.76 26.88 -12.37
N ASP A 73 -14.91 27.49 -12.15
CA ASP A 73 -16.09 27.09 -11.41
C ASP A 73 -17.02 26.13 -12.18
N ASN A 74 -17.86 25.47 -11.39
CA ASN A 74 -18.85 24.45 -11.70
C ASN A 74 -19.57 24.55 -13.06
N ARG A 75 -19.36 23.54 -13.93
CA ARG A 75 -20.28 23.17 -15.01
C ARG A 75 -20.50 21.65 -15.16
N ALA A 76 -20.38 20.88 -14.09
CA ALA A 76 -20.65 19.43 -14.09
C ALA A 76 -22.05 19.04 -13.57
N GLY A 77 -22.97 20.00 -13.39
CA GLY A 77 -24.28 19.76 -12.75
C GLY A 77 -25.33 19.02 -13.59
N LEU A 78 -25.10 18.77 -14.89
CA LEU A 78 -26.12 18.18 -15.77
C LEU A 78 -25.90 16.69 -16.08
N LEU A 79 -24.65 16.21 -16.05
CA LEU A 79 -24.32 14.79 -16.29
C LEU A 79 -24.35 13.93 -15.00
N ASP A 80 -24.23 14.56 -13.82
CA ASP A 80 -24.31 13.87 -12.52
C ASP A 80 -25.74 13.39 -12.19
N LYS A 81 -26.77 14.10 -12.71
CA LYS A 81 -28.18 13.72 -12.50
C LYS A 81 -28.60 12.43 -13.21
N MET A 82 -27.92 12.02 -14.28
CA MET A 82 -28.25 10.78 -15.00
C MET A 82 -27.52 9.54 -14.47
N ARG A 83 -26.43 9.69 -13.70
CA ARG A 83 -25.76 8.58 -13.00
C ARG A 83 -26.36 8.28 -11.62
N GLY A 84 -27.16 9.20 -11.06
CA GLY A 84 -27.83 9.05 -9.77
C GLY A 84 -29.01 8.07 -9.72
N TRP A 85 -29.46 7.49 -10.83
CA TRP A 85 -30.59 6.55 -10.85
C TRP A 85 -30.23 5.06 -10.79
N ILE A 86 -28.94 4.68 -10.87
CA ILE A 86 -28.52 3.26 -10.90
C ILE A 86 -27.72 2.82 -9.65
N GLY A 87 -27.54 3.69 -8.64
CA GLY A 87 -26.81 3.33 -7.43
C GLY A 87 -27.30 4.07 -6.20
N ALA A 88 -28.49 3.72 -5.72
CA ALA A 88 -28.96 4.14 -4.40
C ALA A 88 -28.18 3.37 -3.32
N ALA A 89 -27.06 3.95 -2.91
CA ALA A 89 -26.51 3.82 -1.56
C ALA A 89 -26.07 5.23 -1.16
N ASP A 90 -26.64 5.72 -0.06
CA ASP A 90 -26.57 7.08 0.45
C ASP A 90 -25.22 7.78 0.24
N LYS A 91 -25.21 8.88 -0.53
CA LYS A 91 -24.19 9.93 -0.41
C LYS A 91 -24.62 10.83 0.75
N PRO A 92 -23.85 10.93 1.84
CA PRO A 92 -24.15 11.91 2.87
C PRO A 92 -23.84 13.32 2.36
N SER A 93 -24.80 14.20 2.58
CA SER A 93 -24.72 15.65 2.35
C SER A 93 -23.62 16.29 3.20
N GLY A 94 -22.93 17.28 2.63
CA GLY A 94 -21.81 17.98 3.26
C GLY A 94 -22.18 18.66 4.58
N ASN A 95 -21.84 18.00 5.69
CA ASN A 95 -21.18 18.55 6.88
C ASN A 95 -20.78 17.43 7.88
N GLU A 96 -20.64 16.19 7.41
CA GLU A 96 -20.46 15.04 8.31
C GLU A 96 -18.98 14.87 8.68
N ARG A 97 -18.74 14.70 9.99
CA ARG A 97 -17.43 14.38 10.54
C ARG A 97 -16.87 13.12 9.85
N PRO A 98 -15.55 13.03 9.61
CA PRO A 98 -14.94 11.82 9.07
C PRO A 98 -15.32 10.59 9.91
N LEU A 99 -15.70 9.51 9.21
CA LEU A 99 -15.99 8.22 9.83
C LEU A 99 -14.79 7.77 10.67
N GLN A 100 -15.03 7.42 11.93
CA GLN A 100 -14.01 6.90 12.84
C GLN A 100 -13.94 5.39 12.67
N VAL A 101 -12.87 4.91 12.04
CA VAL A 101 -12.63 3.48 11.81
C VAL A 101 -11.51 3.00 12.71
N VAL A 102 -11.77 1.95 13.48
CA VAL A 102 -10.73 1.26 14.23
C VAL A 102 -10.32 -0.02 13.53
N VAL A 103 -9.02 -0.27 13.44
CA VAL A 103 -8.45 -1.52 12.92
C VAL A 103 -7.59 -2.16 14.01
N ILE A 104 -7.92 -3.39 14.40
CA ILE A 104 -7.14 -4.15 15.39
C ILE A 104 -6.16 -5.08 14.65
N GLY A 105 -4.86 -4.85 14.84
CA GLY A 105 -3.75 -5.49 14.16
C GLY A 105 -3.09 -4.58 13.11
N SER A 106 -1.88 -4.95 12.69
CA SER A 106 -1.10 -4.24 11.65
C SER A 106 -0.66 -5.15 10.49
N GLY A 107 -1.24 -6.36 10.38
CA GLY A 107 -0.95 -7.31 9.31
C GLY A 107 -1.50 -6.89 7.94
N GLY A 108 -1.35 -7.75 6.93
CA GLY A 108 -1.76 -7.44 5.55
C GLY A 108 -3.22 -7.00 5.39
N ALA A 109 -4.16 -7.67 6.10
CA ALA A 109 -5.57 -7.28 6.09
C ALA A 109 -5.80 -5.91 6.75
N ALA A 110 -5.15 -5.65 7.88
CA ALA A 110 -5.26 -4.40 8.59
C ALA A 110 -4.71 -3.22 7.79
N MET A 111 -3.52 -3.36 7.20
CA MET A 111 -2.92 -2.32 6.35
C MET A 111 -3.79 -2.00 5.15
N ALA A 112 -4.27 -3.03 4.43
CA ALA A 112 -5.13 -2.83 3.27
C ALA A 112 -6.42 -2.09 3.66
N ALA A 113 -7.04 -2.46 4.77
CA ALA A 113 -8.24 -1.81 5.25
C ALA A 113 -7.99 -0.37 5.73
N ALA A 114 -6.92 -0.13 6.48
CA ALA A 114 -6.57 1.20 6.98
C ALA A 114 -6.32 2.19 5.82
N LEU A 115 -5.49 1.79 4.85
CA LEU A 115 -5.22 2.62 3.68
C LEU A 115 -6.48 2.85 2.86
N LYS A 116 -7.30 1.81 2.64
CA LYS A 116 -8.53 1.97 1.89
C LYS A 116 -9.54 2.85 2.60
N ALA A 117 -9.65 2.75 3.93
CA ALA A 117 -10.53 3.61 4.72
C ALA A 117 -10.11 5.09 4.61
N VAL A 118 -8.80 5.37 4.68
CA VAL A 118 -8.29 6.74 4.47
C VAL A 118 -8.58 7.24 3.06
N GLU A 119 -8.39 6.42 2.01
CA GLU A 119 -8.77 6.78 0.64
C GLU A 119 -10.26 7.11 0.49
N GLN A 120 -11.11 6.56 1.36
CA GLN A 120 -12.55 6.87 1.41
C GLN A 120 -12.89 8.04 2.35
N GLY A 121 -11.89 8.75 2.88
CA GLY A 121 -12.06 9.91 3.74
C GLY A 121 -12.29 9.61 5.22
N ALA A 122 -12.08 8.37 5.68
CA ALA A 122 -12.18 8.02 7.09
C ALA A 122 -10.93 8.46 7.88
N GLN A 123 -11.12 8.65 9.19
CA GLN A 123 -10.04 8.74 10.16
C GLN A 123 -9.83 7.37 10.78
N VAL A 124 -8.59 6.89 10.79
CA VAL A 124 -8.27 5.53 11.23
C VAL A 124 -7.48 5.55 12.52
N THR A 125 -7.92 4.76 13.50
CA THR A 125 -7.08 4.37 14.64
C THR A 125 -6.68 2.90 14.47
N LEU A 126 -5.40 2.65 14.22
CA LEU A 126 -4.83 1.31 14.09
C LEU A 126 -4.18 0.91 15.42
N ILE A 127 -4.53 -0.25 15.96
CA ILE A 127 -4.02 -0.72 17.26
C ILE A 127 -3.20 -1.99 17.05
N GLU A 128 -1.93 -1.98 17.46
CA GLU A 128 -1.02 -3.13 17.35
C GLU A 128 -0.34 -3.41 18.70
N ARG A 129 -0.37 -4.67 19.13
CA ARG A 129 0.21 -5.09 20.41
C ARG A 129 1.70 -5.39 20.34
N GLY A 130 2.19 -5.83 19.18
CA GLY A 130 3.57 -6.25 18.98
C GLY A 130 4.28 -5.46 17.88
N THR A 131 5.08 -6.17 17.10
CA THR A 131 5.81 -5.59 15.97
C THR A 131 4.87 -5.26 14.82
N ILE A 132 4.97 -4.04 14.30
CA ILE A 132 4.21 -3.57 13.13
C ILE A 132 4.42 -4.49 11.92
N GLY A 133 3.35 -4.70 11.15
CA GLY A 133 3.33 -5.51 9.94
C GLY A 133 2.88 -6.95 10.13
N GLY A 134 2.67 -7.38 11.38
CA GLY A 134 2.11 -8.68 11.71
C GLY A 134 2.92 -9.86 11.16
N THR A 135 2.23 -10.94 10.78
CA THR A 135 2.87 -12.22 10.46
C THR A 135 3.69 -12.20 9.17
N CYS A 136 3.12 -11.69 8.07
CA CYS A 136 3.65 -11.93 6.72
C CYS A 136 5.09 -11.43 6.55
N VAL A 137 5.37 -10.21 7.01
CA VAL A 137 6.69 -9.58 6.91
C VAL A 137 7.65 -10.06 8.00
N ASN A 138 7.19 -10.22 9.23
CA ASN A 138 8.10 -10.46 10.37
C ASN A 138 8.46 -11.95 10.54
N VAL A 139 7.47 -12.84 10.48
CA VAL A 139 7.62 -14.25 10.93
C VAL A 139 6.93 -15.26 10.00
N GLY A 140 6.60 -14.85 8.79
CA GLY A 140 5.78 -15.63 7.86
C GLY A 140 6.40 -15.70 6.47
N CYS A 141 5.70 -15.17 5.48
CA CYS A 141 6.06 -15.31 4.08
C CYS A 141 7.45 -14.76 3.77
N VAL A 142 7.76 -13.52 4.13
CA VAL A 142 9.05 -12.91 3.77
C VAL A 142 10.24 -13.74 4.27
N PRO A 143 10.39 -14.01 5.58
CA PRO A 143 11.53 -14.79 6.06
C PRO A 143 11.52 -16.23 5.54
N SER A 144 10.36 -16.90 5.45
CA SER A 144 10.30 -18.28 4.95
C SER A 144 10.75 -18.39 3.49
N LYS A 145 10.33 -17.49 2.61
CA LYS A 145 10.71 -17.54 1.18
C LYS A 145 12.18 -17.20 0.97
N ILE A 146 12.74 -16.29 1.78
CA ILE A 146 14.19 -16.02 1.79
C ILE A 146 14.97 -17.28 2.16
N MET A 147 14.55 -17.96 3.24
CA MET A 147 15.22 -19.18 3.71
C MET A 147 15.07 -20.34 2.72
N ILE A 148 13.88 -20.52 2.12
CA ILE A 148 13.65 -21.53 1.08
C ILE A 148 14.54 -21.26 -0.13
N ARG A 149 14.75 -20.00 -0.53
CA ARG A 149 15.66 -19.67 -1.63
C ARG A 149 17.12 -19.99 -1.29
N ALA A 150 17.57 -19.71 -0.07
CA ALA A 150 18.89 -20.11 0.40
C ALA A 150 19.06 -21.65 0.39
N ALA A 151 18.04 -22.38 0.86
CA ALA A 151 18.03 -23.84 0.82
C ALA A 151 18.07 -24.37 -0.63
N HIS A 152 17.34 -23.76 -1.56
CA HIS A 152 17.36 -24.13 -2.97
C HIS A 152 18.76 -23.93 -3.59
N ILE A 153 19.47 -22.85 -3.25
CA ILE A 153 20.86 -22.65 -3.69
C ILE A 153 21.78 -23.72 -3.09
N ALA A 154 21.63 -24.05 -1.81
CA ALA A 154 22.42 -25.10 -1.18
C ALA A 154 22.17 -26.48 -1.80
N HIS A 155 20.92 -26.78 -2.17
CA HIS A 155 20.53 -27.99 -2.88
C HIS A 155 21.17 -28.06 -4.27
N LEU A 156 21.04 -27.01 -5.10
CA LEU A 156 21.63 -27.00 -6.45
C LEU A 156 23.16 -27.01 -6.48
N ARG A 157 23.83 -26.60 -5.40
CA ARG A 157 25.28 -26.77 -5.25
C ARG A 157 25.69 -28.19 -4.87
N ARG A 158 24.77 -28.94 -4.26
CA ARG A 158 24.97 -30.32 -3.83
C ARG A 158 24.68 -31.30 -4.96
N GLU A 159 23.70 -31.00 -5.79
CA GLU A 159 23.28 -31.89 -6.88
C GLU A 159 22.59 -31.11 -8.00
N SER A 160 22.79 -31.57 -9.22
CA SER A 160 22.08 -31.08 -10.39
C SER A 160 21.95 -32.18 -11.45
N PRO A 161 21.00 -32.05 -12.40
CA PRO A 161 20.94 -32.94 -13.56
C PRO A 161 22.18 -32.88 -14.46
N PHE A 162 23.09 -31.93 -14.23
CA PHE A 162 24.27 -31.66 -15.06
C PHE A 162 25.59 -32.10 -14.40
N ASP A 163 25.53 -32.87 -13.31
CA ASP A 163 26.72 -33.22 -12.51
C ASP A 163 27.80 -33.98 -13.30
N GLY A 164 27.42 -34.68 -14.39
CA GLY A 164 28.38 -35.32 -15.29
C GLY A 164 29.31 -34.34 -16.02
N GLY A 165 28.89 -33.09 -16.23
CA GLY A 165 29.70 -32.02 -16.82
C GLY A 165 30.12 -30.93 -15.83
N MET A 166 29.48 -30.88 -14.66
CA MET A 166 29.72 -29.88 -13.61
C MET A 166 29.62 -30.55 -12.24
N PRO A 167 30.71 -31.19 -11.77
CA PRO A 167 30.68 -31.92 -10.51
C PRO A 167 30.27 -31.04 -9.32
N PRO A 168 29.42 -31.54 -8.42
CA PRO A 168 28.92 -30.75 -7.31
C PRO A 168 30.01 -30.46 -6.28
N THR A 169 29.87 -29.34 -5.56
CA THR A 169 30.69 -29.01 -4.40
C THR A 169 29.77 -28.59 -3.25
N PRO A 170 29.57 -29.47 -2.25
CA PRO A 170 28.73 -29.17 -1.10
C PRO A 170 29.16 -27.86 -0.41
N PRO A 171 28.25 -26.88 -0.24
CA PRO A 171 28.62 -25.60 0.34
C PRO A 171 28.69 -25.67 1.86
N THR A 172 29.67 -24.98 2.45
CA THR A 172 29.62 -24.63 3.88
C THR A 172 28.46 -23.68 4.13
N ILE A 173 27.58 -24.02 5.08
CA ILE A 173 26.42 -23.21 5.43
C ILE A 173 26.73 -22.34 6.65
N LEU A 174 26.87 -21.04 6.43
CA LEU A 174 27.04 -20.05 7.48
C LEU A 174 25.66 -19.52 7.91
N ARG A 175 24.94 -20.28 8.74
CA ARG A 175 23.53 -20.00 9.11
C ARG A 175 23.34 -18.61 9.72
N GLU A 176 24.28 -18.15 10.53
CA GLU A 176 24.24 -16.82 11.16
C GLU A 176 24.25 -15.71 10.12
N ARG A 177 25.08 -15.81 9.07
CA ARG A 177 25.10 -14.84 7.97
C ARG A 177 23.81 -14.86 7.15
N LEU A 178 23.25 -16.05 6.91
CA LEU A 178 21.94 -16.18 6.26
C LEU A 178 20.82 -15.56 7.12
N LEU A 179 20.90 -15.70 8.45
CA LEU A 179 19.94 -15.09 9.37
C LEU A 179 20.03 -13.57 9.32
N ALA A 180 21.24 -13.02 9.41
CA ALA A 180 21.46 -11.59 9.34
C ALA A 180 20.95 -10.99 8.01
N GLN A 181 21.22 -11.66 6.88
CA GLN A 181 20.70 -11.23 5.58
C GLN A 181 19.17 -11.28 5.52
N GLN A 182 18.56 -12.35 6.04
CA GLN A 182 17.10 -12.48 6.10
C GLN A 182 16.49 -11.38 6.96
N GLN A 183 17.06 -11.14 8.14
CA GLN A 183 16.55 -10.17 9.10
C GLN A 183 16.64 -8.73 8.56
N ALA A 184 17.77 -8.37 7.92
CA ALA A 184 17.92 -7.07 7.29
C ALA A 184 16.83 -6.81 6.22
N ARG A 185 16.48 -7.82 5.41
CA ARG A 185 15.40 -7.70 4.42
C ARG A 185 14.01 -7.60 5.06
N VAL A 186 13.78 -8.30 6.18
CA VAL A 186 12.54 -8.18 6.94
C VAL A 186 12.38 -6.76 7.48
N GLU A 187 13.43 -6.20 8.09
CA GLU A 187 13.43 -4.84 8.65
C GLU A 187 13.25 -3.77 7.58
N GLU A 188 13.98 -3.87 6.47
CA GLU A 188 13.83 -2.97 5.32
C GLU A 188 12.38 -2.95 4.81
N LEU A 189 11.77 -4.13 4.62
CA LEU A 189 10.41 -4.23 4.12
C LEU A 189 9.38 -3.77 5.13
N ARG A 190 9.56 -4.05 6.43
CA ARG A 190 8.67 -3.57 7.48
C ARG A 190 8.69 -2.04 7.52
N HIS A 191 9.87 -1.44 7.53
CA HIS A 191 10.00 0.01 7.54
C HIS A 191 9.37 0.64 6.29
N ALA A 192 9.74 0.16 5.10
CA ALA A 192 9.31 0.78 3.84
C ALA A 192 7.83 0.55 3.49
N LYS A 193 7.23 -0.56 3.94
CA LYS A 193 5.87 -0.97 3.52
C LYS A 193 4.83 -0.95 4.64
N TYR A 194 5.24 -0.66 5.87
CA TYR A 194 4.34 -0.59 7.00
C TYR A 194 4.60 0.67 7.83
N GLU A 195 5.72 0.74 8.55
CA GLU A 195 5.99 1.83 9.50
C GLU A 195 5.99 3.20 8.80
N GLY A 196 6.81 3.38 7.76
CA GLY A 196 6.87 4.65 7.03
C GLY A 196 5.59 5.03 6.29
N ILE A 197 4.73 4.06 5.93
CA ILE A 197 3.43 4.33 5.33
C ILE A 197 2.44 4.84 6.39
N LEU A 198 2.44 4.21 7.57
CA LEU A 198 1.59 4.62 8.69
C LEU A 198 2.01 5.99 9.21
N ASP A 199 3.30 6.19 9.49
CA ASP A 199 3.85 7.45 10.00
C ASP A 199 3.69 8.61 9.01
N GLY A 200 3.72 8.32 7.71
CA GLY A 200 3.55 9.30 6.64
C GLY A 200 2.11 9.73 6.41
N ASN A 201 1.12 9.14 7.10
CA ASN A 201 -0.30 9.39 6.85
C ASN A 201 -0.99 10.02 8.06
N SER A 202 -1.27 11.33 7.97
CA SER A 202 -1.89 12.10 9.06
C SER A 202 -3.33 11.71 9.41
N ALA A 203 -4.01 10.93 8.57
CA ALA A 203 -5.34 10.39 8.85
C ALA A 203 -5.29 9.03 9.60
N ILE A 204 -4.10 8.52 9.91
CA ILE A 204 -3.89 7.29 10.67
C ILE A 204 -3.21 7.61 12.00
N THR A 205 -3.85 7.22 13.10
CA THR A 205 -3.23 7.19 14.42
C THR A 205 -2.89 5.75 14.78
N VAL A 206 -1.61 5.47 15.08
CA VAL A 206 -1.17 4.16 15.57
C VAL A 206 -1.15 4.17 17.10
N LEU A 207 -1.75 3.16 17.72
CA LEU A 207 -1.66 2.90 19.16
C LEU A 207 -0.95 1.58 19.41
N HIS A 208 0.08 1.63 20.25
CA HIS A 208 0.82 0.43 20.68
C HIS A 208 0.20 -0.14 21.95
N GLY A 209 -0.54 -1.24 21.81
CA GLY A 209 -1.26 -1.87 22.91
C GLY A 209 -2.16 -3.02 22.47
N GLU A 210 -2.71 -3.73 23.45
CA GLU A 210 -3.67 -4.81 23.21
C GLU A 210 -5.10 -4.29 23.36
N ALA A 211 -5.93 -4.51 22.34
CA ALA A 211 -7.31 -4.04 22.32
C ALA A 211 -8.29 -5.17 22.70
N ARG A 212 -9.33 -4.80 23.43
CA ARG A 212 -10.52 -5.62 23.68
C ARG A 212 -11.79 -4.78 23.52
N PHE A 213 -12.89 -5.40 23.08
CA PHE A 213 -14.18 -4.72 23.04
C PHE A 213 -14.65 -4.42 24.46
N LYS A 214 -15.08 -3.18 24.67
CA LYS A 214 -15.86 -2.79 25.86
C LYS A 214 -17.35 -2.96 25.59
N ASP A 215 -17.76 -2.55 24.40
CA ASP A 215 -19.12 -2.66 23.84
C ASP A 215 -19.03 -2.63 22.30
N ASP A 216 -20.15 -2.47 21.60
CA ASP A 216 -20.24 -2.51 20.14
C ASP A 216 -19.75 -1.23 19.43
N GLN A 217 -19.38 -0.19 20.17
CA GLN A 217 -18.92 1.11 19.65
C GLN A 217 -17.64 1.61 20.32
N SER A 218 -17.02 0.81 21.20
CA SER A 218 -15.79 1.20 21.87
C SER A 218 -14.86 0.03 22.24
N LEU A 219 -13.57 0.30 22.21
CA LEU A 219 -12.51 -0.59 22.68
C LEU A 219 -11.84 -0.02 23.93
N ILE A 220 -11.31 -0.92 24.76
CA ILE A 220 -10.26 -0.61 25.73
C ILE A 220 -8.94 -1.11 25.17
N VAL A 221 -7.94 -0.24 25.15
CA VAL A 221 -6.56 -0.54 24.75
C VAL A 221 -5.67 -0.49 25.98
N SER A 222 -5.11 -1.62 26.36
CA SER A 222 -4.04 -1.70 27.36
C SER A 222 -2.72 -1.34 26.68
N LEU A 223 -2.20 -0.15 26.96
CA LEU A 223 -1.04 0.41 26.26
C LEU A 223 0.26 -0.29 26.67
N ASN A 224 1.17 -0.47 25.73
CA ASN A 224 2.46 -1.12 25.98
C ASN A 224 3.33 -0.33 26.97
N GLU A 225 3.20 1.00 27.02
CA GLU A 225 3.89 1.87 27.98
C GLU A 225 3.19 1.91 29.36
N GLY A 226 2.08 1.18 29.51
CA GLY A 226 1.27 1.14 30.73
C GLY A 226 0.01 2.01 30.65
N GLY A 227 -0.99 1.66 31.46
CA GLY A 227 -2.29 2.32 31.49
C GLY A 227 -3.28 1.79 30.45
N GLU A 228 -4.49 2.36 30.46
CA GLU A 228 -5.55 2.01 29.52
C GLU A 228 -6.09 3.26 28.82
N ARG A 229 -6.51 3.09 27.56
CA ARG A 229 -7.18 4.13 26.77
C ARG A 229 -8.48 3.57 26.19
N VAL A 230 -9.56 4.34 26.29
CA VAL A 230 -10.81 4.03 25.59
C VAL A 230 -10.75 4.65 24.20
N VAL A 231 -11.10 3.86 23.18
CA VAL A 231 -11.15 4.29 21.78
C VAL A 231 -12.58 4.07 21.27
N MET A 232 -13.25 5.17 20.92
CA MET A 232 -14.57 5.13 20.29
C MET A 232 -14.43 4.92 18.78
N PHE A 233 -15.38 4.24 18.15
CA PHE A 233 -15.40 4.05 16.70
C PHE A 233 -16.83 4.01 16.17
N ASP A 234 -17.01 4.41 14.91
CA ASP A 234 -18.25 4.15 14.18
C ASP A 234 -18.22 2.73 13.59
N ARG A 235 -17.06 2.27 13.11
CA ARG A 235 -16.85 0.91 12.59
C ARG A 235 -15.52 0.32 13.07
N CYS A 236 -15.47 -0.99 13.30
CA CYS A 236 -14.27 -1.70 13.71
C CYS A 236 -14.00 -2.89 12.79
N LEU A 237 -12.74 -3.05 12.36
CA LEU A 237 -12.23 -4.26 11.73
C LEU A 237 -11.33 -5.01 12.71
N VAL A 238 -11.66 -6.29 12.95
CA VAL A 238 -10.80 -7.22 13.68
C VAL A 238 -9.91 -7.97 12.67
N ALA A 239 -8.61 -7.65 12.67
CA ALA A 239 -7.61 -8.23 11.77
C ALA A 239 -6.40 -8.79 12.55
N THR A 240 -6.68 -9.47 13.68
CA THR A 240 -5.69 -9.95 14.66
C THR A 240 -4.88 -11.17 14.24
N GLY A 241 -5.15 -11.75 13.06
CA GLY A 241 -4.43 -12.90 12.55
C GLY A 241 -4.65 -14.18 13.36
N ALA A 242 -3.62 -15.02 13.43
CA ALA A 242 -3.64 -16.32 14.10
C ALA A 242 -2.32 -16.57 14.84
N SER A 243 -2.22 -17.69 15.56
CA SER A 243 -1.01 -18.13 16.24
C SER A 243 -0.81 -19.64 16.08
N PRO A 244 0.44 -20.15 16.18
CA PRO A 244 0.69 -21.58 16.06
C PRO A 244 -0.09 -22.39 17.11
N ALA A 245 -0.72 -23.47 16.68
CA ALA A 245 -1.34 -24.44 17.59
C ALA A 245 -0.26 -25.32 18.24
N VAL A 246 -0.44 -25.65 19.53
CA VAL A 246 0.43 -26.57 20.25
C VAL A 246 -0.40 -27.79 20.67
N PRO A 247 -0.13 -28.99 20.14
CA PRO A 247 -0.86 -30.19 20.54
C PRO A 247 -0.49 -30.60 21.98
N PRO A 248 -1.44 -31.15 22.77
CA PRO A 248 -1.19 -31.57 24.15
C PRO A 248 -0.47 -32.93 24.19
N ILE A 249 0.75 -32.99 23.68
CA ILE A 249 1.59 -34.21 23.71
C ILE A 249 2.18 -34.34 25.12
N PRO A 250 1.95 -35.45 25.84
CA PRO A 250 2.59 -35.70 27.13
C PRO A 250 4.12 -35.63 27.02
N ALA A 251 4.77 -35.05 28.04
CA ALA A 251 6.22 -34.91 28.12
C ALA A 251 6.94 -36.26 28.25
#